data_AF-A0A975GTM2-F1
#
_entry.id   AF-A0A975GTM2-F1
#
_cell.length_a   1.000
_cell.length_b   1.000
_cell.length_c   1.000
_cell.angle_alpha   90.00
_cell.angle_beta   90.00
_cell.angle_gamma   90.00
#
_symmetry.space_group_name_H-M   'P 1'
#
loop_
_entity.id
_entity.type
_entity.pdbx_description
1 polymer ?
#
loop_
_entity_poly.entity_id
_entity_poly.type
_entity_poly.pdbx_seq_one_letter_code
_entity_poly.pdbx_strand_id
1 'polypeptide(L)'
;MNKHKGGSFDAFLEEEGILEEVSAKAHKRLISLQLSDIMKQSGITKVNLAKRLQTSRSQLDRILDPENTTISLESLERVAHAVGKKLHIEIA
;
A
#
# COMPACT_ATOMS: atom_id res chain seq x y z
N MET A 1 10.20 9.32 35.26
CA MET A 1 9.34 8.42 34.46
C MET A 1 7.89 8.71 34.77
N ASN A 2 7.04 8.83 33.76
CA ASN A 2 5.61 9.11 33.96
C ASN A 2 4.88 7.79 34.28
N LYS A 3 4.25 7.69 35.45
CA LYS A 3 3.54 6.49 35.95
C LYS A 3 2.37 6.03 35.07
N HIS A 4 1.95 6.86 34.12
CA HIS A 4 0.85 6.58 33.18
C HIS A 4 1.35 6.30 31.76
N LYS A 5 2.67 6.27 31.51
CA LYS A 5 3.22 5.95 30.20
C LYS A 5 3.37 4.43 30.11
N GLY A 6 2.43 3.77 29.43
CA GLY A 6 2.51 2.35 29.10
C GLY A 6 3.61 2.04 28.07
N GLY A 7 3.63 0.79 27.60
CA GLY A 7 4.49 0.34 26.50
C GLY A 7 4.22 1.07 25.17
N SER A 8 5.02 0.77 24.15
CA SER A 8 4.72 1.22 22.78
C SER A 8 3.47 0.50 22.25
N PHE A 9 2.85 1.07 21.21
CA PHE A 9 1.77 0.37 20.51
C PHE A 9 2.27 -0.94 19.89
N ASP A 10 3.50 -0.95 19.36
CA ASP A 10 4.10 -2.16 18.81
C ASP A 10 4.24 -3.26 19.88
N ALA A 11 4.67 -2.92 21.09
CA ALA A 11 4.74 -3.89 22.20
C ALA A 11 3.36 -4.48 22.53
N PHE A 12 2.31 -3.65 22.52
CA PHE A 12 0.94 -4.13 22.66
C PHE A 12 0.53 -5.08 21.52
N LEU A 13 0.87 -4.76 20.27
CA LEU A 13 0.55 -5.62 19.13
C LEU A 13 1.35 -6.94 19.11
N GLU A 14 2.58 -6.92 19.64
CA GLU A 14 3.40 -8.12 19.86
C GLU A 14 2.77 -9.01 20.94
N GLU A 15 2.34 -8.43 22.06
CA GLU A 15 1.65 -9.15 23.14
C GLU A 15 0.36 -9.81 22.64
N GLU A 16 -0.38 -9.13 21.77
CA GLU A 16 -1.59 -9.66 21.12
C GLU A 16 -1.29 -10.65 19.96
N GLY A 17 -0.03 -10.80 19.55
CA GLY A 17 0.39 -11.70 18.47
C GLY A 17 -0.06 -11.27 17.06
N ILE A 18 -0.35 -9.98 16.86
CA ILE A 18 -0.91 -9.43 15.60
C ILE A 18 -0.02 -8.35 14.95
N LEU A 19 1.16 -8.07 15.51
CA LEU A 19 2.07 -7.03 14.99
C LEU A 19 2.35 -7.18 13.48
N GLU A 20 2.63 -8.39 13.03
CA GLU A 20 3.01 -8.67 11.64
C GLU A 20 1.84 -8.41 10.68
N GLU A 21 0.62 -8.83 11.03
CA GLU A 21 -0.59 -8.60 10.24
C GLU A 21 -0.91 -7.11 10.16
N VAL A 22 -0.85 -6.41 11.29
CA VAL A 22 -1.12 -4.96 11.37
C VAL A 22 -0.08 -4.19 10.56
N SER A 23 1.20 -4.56 10.67
CA SER A 23 2.29 -3.97 9.89
C SER A 23 2.08 -4.16 8.39
N ALA A 24 1.71 -5.37 7.95
CA ALA A 24 1.42 -5.64 6.54
C ALA A 24 0.26 -4.77 6.00
N LYS A 25 -0.82 -4.61 6.77
CA LYS A 25 -1.94 -3.72 6.42
C LYS A 25 -1.51 -2.25 6.39
N ALA A 26 -0.67 -1.82 7.34
CA ALA A 26 -0.15 -0.46 7.38
C ALA A 26 0.69 -0.15 6.13
N HIS A 27 1.59 -1.06 5.73
CA HIS A 27 2.36 -0.93 4.49
C HIS A 27 1.45 -0.89 3.26
N LYS A 28 0.43 -1.75 3.17
CA LYS A 28 -0.51 -1.74 2.04
C LYS A 28 -1.27 -0.42 1.94
N ARG A 29 -1.76 0.11 3.07
CA ARG A 29 -2.42 1.42 3.16
C ARG A 29 -1.50 2.53 2.68
N LEU A 30 -0.24 2.54 3.10
CA LEU A 30 0.75 3.51 2.66
C LEU A 30 0.93 3.48 1.14
N ILE A 31 1.12 2.30 0.55
CA ILE A 31 1.26 2.13 -0.90
C ILE A 31 0.01 2.64 -1.64
N SER A 32 -1.19 2.26 -1.17
CA SER A 32 -2.46 2.71 -1.77
C SER A 32 -2.62 4.23 -1.74
N LEU A 33 -2.24 4.86 -0.63
CA LEU A 33 -2.29 6.33 -0.49
C LEU A 33 -1.30 7.00 -1.45
N GLN A 34 -0.05 6.54 -1.50
CA GLN A 34 0.96 7.06 -2.43
C GLN A 34 0.50 6.97 -3.88
N LEU A 35 -0.04 5.82 -4.30
CA LEU A 35 -0.58 5.65 -5.66
C LEU A 35 -1.75 6.60 -5.93
N SER A 36 -2.68 6.74 -4.98
CA SER A 36 -3.81 7.67 -5.10
C SER A 36 -3.34 9.11 -5.29
N ASP A 37 -2.34 9.54 -4.52
CA ASP A 37 -1.81 10.90 -4.60
C ASP A 37 -1.04 11.14 -5.91
N ILE A 38 -0.24 10.17 -6.37
CA ILE A 38 0.43 10.23 -7.68
C ILE A 38 -0.61 10.34 -8.80
N MET A 39 -1.67 9.53 -8.74
CA MET A 39 -2.76 9.56 -9.73
C MET A 39 -3.46 10.92 -9.76
N LYS A 40 -3.76 11.50 -8.60
CA LYS A 40 -4.35 12.85 -8.49
C LYS A 40 -3.42 13.92 -9.08
N GLN A 41 -2.15 13.92 -8.68
CA GLN A 41 -1.15 14.89 -9.16
C GLN A 41 -0.92 14.79 -10.67
N SER A 42 -1.01 13.58 -11.23
CA SER A 42 -0.78 13.33 -12.66
C SER A 42 -2.06 13.37 -13.51
N GLY A 43 -3.23 13.66 -12.91
CA GLY A 43 -4.52 13.62 -13.62
C GLY A 43 -4.91 12.25 -14.17
N ILE A 44 -4.38 11.16 -13.61
CA ILE A 44 -4.64 9.79 -14.07
C ILE A 44 -5.90 9.25 -13.38
N THR A 45 -6.94 9.00 -14.17
CA THR A 45 -8.15 8.34 -13.66
C THR A 45 -7.92 6.83 -13.50
N LYS A 46 -8.69 6.18 -12.61
CA LYS A 46 -8.70 4.70 -12.49
C LYS A 46 -8.98 4.01 -13.83
N VAL A 47 -9.88 4.56 -14.64
CA VAL A 47 -10.22 3.98 -15.95
C VAL A 47 -9.03 4.04 -16.91
N ASN A 48 -8.32 5.16 -16.95
CA ASN A 48 -7.13 5.31 -17.79
C ASN A 48 -5.99 4.41 -17.30
N LEU A 49 -5.81 4.29 -15.99
CA LEU A 49 -4.80 3.39 -15.42
C LEU A 49 -5.09 1.92 -15.74
N ALA A 50 -6.34 1.48 -15.61
CA ALA A 50 -6.74 0.11 -15.96
C ALA A 50 -6.46 -0.20 -17.44
N LYS A 51 -6.73 0.76 -18.34
CA LYS A 51 -6.39 0.65 -19.76
C LYS A 51 -4.88 0.56 -20.00
N ARG A 52 -4.08 1.41 -19.35
CA ARG A 52 -2.60 1.37 -19.45
C ARG A 52 -2.02 0.04 -18.99
N LEU A 53 -2.62 -0.54 -17.95
CA LEU A 53 -2.21 -1.82 -17.38
C LEU A 53 -2.77 -3.03 -18.13
N GLN A 54 -3.65 -2.85 -19.11
CA GLN A 54 -4.36 -3.93 -19.81
C GLN A 54 -5.06 -4.89 -18.83
N THR A 55 -5.70 -4.32 -17.81
CA THR A 55 -6.33 -5.07 -16.71
C THR A 55 -7.79 -4.64 -16.53
N SER A 56 -8.60 -5.47 -15.89
CA SER A 56 -9.98 -5.10 -15.57
C SER A 56 -10.02 -4.03 -14.47
N ARG A 57 -11.16 -3.31 -14.37
CA ARG A 57 -11.38 -2.38 -13.25
C ARG A 57 -11.32 -3.09 -11.90
N SER A 58 -11.85 -4.31 -11.80
CA SER A 58 -11.84 -5.09 -10.56
C SER A 58 -10.44 -5.54 -10.14
N GLN A 59 -9.56 -5.89 -11.11
CA GLN A 59 -8.16 -6.19 -10.83
C GLN A 59 -7.41 -4.94 -10.36
N LEU A 60 -7.64 -3.79 -10.99
CA LEU A 60 -7.06 -2.53 -10.52
C LEU A 60 -7.57 -2.15 -9.13
N ASP A 61 -8.86 -2.32 -8.85
CA ASP A 61 -9.42 -2.01 -7.54
C ASP A 61 -8.77 -2.87 -6.45
N ARG A 62 -8.47 -4.15 -6.69
CA ARG A 62 -7.71 -5.00 -5.76
C ARG A 62 -6.28 -4.51 -5.52
N ILE A 63 -5.64 -3.93 -6.53
CA ILE A 63 -4.29 -3.35 -6.37
C ILE A 63 -4.36 -2.09 -5.51
N LEU A 64 -5.39 -1.26 -5.71
CA LEU A 64 -5.57 0.00 -5.00
C LEU A 64 -6.23 -0.17 -3.63
N ASP A 65 -6.82 -1.34 -3.35
CA ASP A 65 -7.48 -1.65 -2.09
C ASP A 65 -6.46 -1.60 -0.92
N PRO A 66 -6.65 -0.71 0.07
CA PRO A 66 -5.77 -0.62 1.24
C PRO A 66 -5.81 -1.87 2.13
N GLU A 67 -6.87 -2.67 2.09
CA GLU A 67 -7.02 -3.86 2.94
C GLU A 67 -6.51 -5.13 2.26
N ASN A 68 -6.31 -5.10 0.94
CA ASN A 68 -5.75 -6.23 0.21
C ASN A 68 -4.22 -6.28 0.31
N THR A 69 -3.70 -6.96 1.32
CA THR A 69 -2.26 -7.20 1.50
C THR A 69 -1.66 -8.14 0.45
N THR A 70 -2.48 -8.82 -0.34
CA THR A 70 -2.03 -9.77 -1.37
C THR A 70 -1.84 -9.05 -2.69
N ILE A 71 -0.61 -8.59 -2.94
CA ILE A 71 -0.18 -7.99 -4.21
C ILE A 71 1.20 -8.53 -4.58
N SER A 72 1.41 -8.82 -5.87
CA SER A 72 2.73 -9.27 -6.35
C SER A 72 3.65 -8.08 -6.62
N LEU A 73 4.96 -8.32 -6.47
CA LEU A 73 5.99 -7.35 -6.85
C LEU A 73 5.86 -6.91 -8.31
N GLU A 74 5.54 -7.84 -9.21
CA GLU A 74 5.27 -7.56 -10.63
C GLU A 74 4.11 -6.56 -10.80
N SER A 75 3.04 -6.71 -10.02
CA SER A 75 1.90 -5.79 -10.08
C SER A 75 2.29 -4.39 -9.62
N LEU A 76 3.09 -4.28 -8.55
CA LEU A 76 3.61 -3.00 -8.05
C LEU A 76 4.49 -2.32 -9.10
N GLU A 77 5.40 -3.06 -9.76
CA GLU A 77 6.24 -2.52 -10.82
C GLU A 77 5.42 -1.99 -12.00
N ARG A 78 4.46 -2.80 -12.49
CA ARG A 78 3.60 -2.38 -13.60
C ARG A 78 2.80 -1.13 -13.28
N VAL A 79 2.27 -1.03 -12.06
CA VAL A 79 1.52 0.16 -11.62
C VAL A 79 2.44 1.36 -11.52
N ALA A 80 3.62 1.23 -10.90
CA ALA A 80 4.60 2.31 -10.79
C ALA A 80 4.96 2.86 -12.18
N HIS A 81 5.28 1.97 -13.13
CA HIS A 81 5.57 2.35 -14.51
C HIS A 81 4.36 3.03 -15.19
N ALA A 82 3.15 2.51 -15.02
CA ALA A 82 1.94 3.06 -15.63
C ALA A 82 1.57 4.47 -15.13
N VAL A 83 2.02 4.83 -13.92
CA VAL A 83 1.91 6.19 -13.35
C VAL A 83 3.17 7.05 -13.54
N GLY A 84 4.16 6.57 -14.32
CA GLY A 84 5.37 7.34 -14.64
C GLY A 84 6.37 7.44 -13.48
N LYS A 85 6.39 6.44 -12.59
CA LYS A 85 7.29 6.32 -11.44
C LYS A 85 8.12 5.03 -11.54
N LYS A 86 9.06 4.87 -10.61
CA LYS A 86 9.85 3.63 -10.42
C LYS A 86 9.57 3.09 -9.04
N LEU A 87 9.50 1.77 -8.90
CA LEU A 87 9.39 1.15 -7.59
C LEU A 87 10.75 1.18 -6.88
N HIS A 88 10.76 1.58 -5.62
CA HIS A 88 11.92 1.50 -4.73
C HIS A 88 11.49 0.77 -3.46
N ILE A 89 12.28 -0.22 -3.07
CA ILE A 89 12.02 -1.06 -1.89
C ILE A 89 13.30 -1.07 -1.07
N GLU A 90 13.14 -0.85 0.22
CA GLU A 90 14.21 -0.90 1.21
C GLU A 90 13.78 -1.85 2.33
N ILE A 91 14.75 -2.61 2.86
CA ILE A 91 14.59 -3.44 4.06
C ILE A 91 15.64 -2.91 5.04
N ALA A 92 15.17 -2.31 6.13
CA ALA A 92 16.00 -1.68 7.16
C ALA A 92 15.73 -2.32 8.53
#